data_AF-A0A182GCM4-F1
#
_entry.id   AF-A0A182GCM4-F1
#
_cell.length_a   1.000
_cell.length_b   1.000
_cell.length_c   1.000
_cell.angle_alpha   90.00
_cell.angle_beta   90.00
_cell.angle_gamma   90.00
#
_symmetry.space_group_name_H-M   'P 1'
#
loop_
_entity.id
_entity.type
_entity.pdbx_description
1 polymer ?
#
loop_
_entity_poly.entity_id
_entity_poly.type
_entity_poly.pdbx_seq_one_letter_code
_entity_poly.pdbx_strand_id
1 'polypeptide(L)'
;MQIVQQLREKNLALTQFLEFLHGSSLWDKLSASTSGDTIRPTAHLLSDIAEKIVAAIALKCLHNSHARIIDEAIDLVLKEGNRSPPSPNLTNQDLFYVQINRIHEIFKFFAELIENYVKQELTTTQVQTALVEINTITVTVLQEVTKFRELKSDLFAVRDDLKRYEYLPWTASSGRYGLKDVLLHMINNTLNYGIKGSGEPEFKIKHYQHMTDLVDFVLDGRKRFLDSVQDEDKRTVLLQQYESKRSDLIFPLVDAEQYELAAKLAEKYLDFQILVVICDKTNNQTRLDEYIERYKQYDFSQFAISWHMRQNKQGDIFHRFKGNQAELARFLSDHPSLAWIQLVFNGELAQAAEVLLALAQNEKELLNRKRVMLSLSKLCALAAEGDFSAQITEINSEVKLLDLQEQIPMEILNIYGYDTKNAKVLSPEEIVDLYIADEYSKSSETEFRKALELLDFVEDPIEVRHKIWCAAILRDNWEDYNRSAPLDTMQGMMFFRLIDLCYILDGELENFLPPVESFLSAPELGDLVESKSFQYLIKLGYEHIYDSYKKK
;
A
#
# COMPACT_ATOMS: atom_id res chain seq x y z
N MET A 1 36.72 8.82 43.09
CA MET A 1 36.07 7.90 44.08
C MET A 1 35.06 8.63 44.98
N GLN A 2 35.33 9.88 45.41
CA GLN A 2 34.41 10.63 46.29
C GLN A 2 33.06 11.00 45.66
N ILE A 3 33.02 11.43 44.38
CA ILE A 3 31.75 11.82 43.70
C ILE A 3 30.73 10.68 43.64
N VAL A 4 31.15 9.45 43.26
CA VAL A 4 30.25 8.30 43.18
C VAL A 4 29.63 7.99 44.55
N GLN A 5 30.44 8.07 45.61
CA GLN A 5 29.98 7.86 46.97
C GLN A 5 28.96 8.93 47.39
N GLN A 6 29.21 10.20 47.08
CA GLN A 6 28.25 11.30 47.33
C GLN A 6 26.93 11.08 46.57
N LEU A 7 26.97 10.61 45.32
CA LEU A 7 25.77 10.30 44.55
C LEU A 7 24.99 9.12 45.17
N ARG A 8 25.69 8.09 45.66
CA ARG A 8 25.07 6.96 46.39
C ARG A 8 24.44 7.41 47.71
N GLU A 9 25.10 8.31 48.44
CA GLU A 9 24.56 8.91 49.66
C GLU A 9 23.31 9.75 49.38
N LYS A 10 23.29 10.52 48.28
CA LYS A 10 22.07 11.23 47.84
C LYS A 10 20.94 10.26 47.50
N ASN A 11 21.24 9.13 46.85
CA ASN A 11 20.25 8.09 46.57
C ASN A 11 19.70 7.46 47.86
N LEU A 12 20.58 7.17 48.82
CA LEU A 12 20.19 6.63 50.12
C LEU A 12 19.31 7.63 50.90
N ALA A 13 19.71 8.90 50.93
CA ALA A 13 18.95 9.96 51.59
C ALA A 13 17.56 10.13 50.95
N LEU A 14 17.46 10.10 49.62
CA LEU A 14 16.17 10.15 48.93
C LEU A 14 15.33 8.91 49.25
N THR A 15 15.94 7.72 49.29
CA THR A 15 15.23 6.47 49.64
C THR A 15 14.66 6.54 51.05
N GLN A 16 15.45 6.97 52.04
CA GLN A 16 15.00 7.17 53.41
C GLN A 16 13.90 8.23 53.51
N PHE A 17 13.99 9.30 52.72
CA PHE A 17 12.93 10.30 52.64
C PHE A 17 11.63 9.72 52.09
N LEU A 18 11.68 8.88 51.05
CA LEU A 18 10.51 8.20 50.50
C LEU A 18 9.91 7.21 51.51
N GLU A 19 10.75 6.42 52.18
CA GLU A 19 10.32 5.51 53.26
C GLU A 19 9.65 6.28 54.41
N PHE A 20 10.18 7.44 54.79
CA PHE A 20 9.55 8.32 55.77
C PHE A 20 8.18 8.81 55.30
N LEU A 21 8.05 9.25 54.04
CA LEU A 21 6.76 9.72 53.50
C LEU A 21 5.69 8.61 53.48
N HIS A 22 6.07 7.39 53.11
CA HIS A 22 5.20 6.22 53.12
C HIS A 22 4.85 5.80 54.55
N GLY A 23 5.84 5.67 55.43
CA GLY A 23 5.66 5.25 56.83
C GLY A 23 4.88 6.25 57.69
N SER A 24 4.86 7.53 57.31
CA SER A 24 4.09 8.59 57.99
C SER A 24 2.73 8.88 57.35
N SER A 25 2.33 8.12 56.31
CA SER A 25 1.12 8.36 55.51
C SER A 25 1.02 9.80 54.96
N LEU A 26 2.16 10.46 54.75
CA LEU A 26 2.24 11.76 54.09
C LEU A 26 2.23 11.62 52.57
N TRP A 27 2.57 10.43 52.04
CA TRP A 27 2.51 10.12 50.62
C TRP A 27 1.13 10.41 50.01
N ASP A 28 0.05 10.00 50.70
CA ASP A 28 -1.33 10.20 50.25
C ASP A 28 -1.78 11.67 50.26
N LYS A 29 -1.02 12.54 50.93
CA LYS A 29 -1.27 13.99 50.97
C LYS A 29 -0.54 14.75 49.86
N LEU A 30 0.33 14.08 49.10
CA LEU A 30 1.00 14.70 47.96
C LEU A 30 -0.03 15.02 46.87
N SER A 31 -0.02 16.26 46.42
CA SER A 31 -0.89 16.74 45.33
C SER A 31 -0.14 16.75 44.00
N ALA A 32 -0.72 17.41 43.00
CA ALA A 32 0.02 17.82 41.82
C ALA A 32 0.68 19.18 42.02
N SER A 33 1.80 19.39 41.35
CA SER A 33 2.55 20.64 41.34
C SER A 33 2.82 21.07 39.90
N THR A 34 2.80 22.37 39.66
CA THR A 34 3.14 22.94 38.35
C THR A 34 4.64 22.87 38.13
N SER A 35 5.07 22.15 37.09
CA SER A 35 6.46 22.08 36.65
C SER A 35 6.53 22.55 35.20
N GLY A 36 6.90 23.82 34.99
CA GLY A 36 6.81 24.47 33.67
C GLY A 36 5.35 24.69 33.24
N ASP A 37 5.01 24.35 32.00
CA ASP A 37 3.65 24.54 31.44
C ASP A 37 2.69 23.38 31.75
N THR A 38 3.12 22.37 32.50
CA THR A 38 2.31 21.18 32.78
C THR A 38 2.18 20.91 34.28
N ILE A 39 0.99 20.49 34.70
CA ILE A 39 0.71 20.07 36.07
C ILE A 39 1.05 18.58 36.18
N ARG A 40 1.99 18.23 37.07
CA ARG A 40 2.45 16.85 37.26
C ARG A 40 2.29 16.44 38.74
N PRO A 41 1.84 15.20 39.01
CA PRO A 41 1.84 14.64 40.36
C PRO A 41 3.23 14.72 41.01
N THR A 42 3.30 15.16 42.27
CA THR A 42 4.59 15.30 42.97
C THR A 42 5.33 13.97 43.08
N ALA A 43 4.61 12.85 43.18
CA ALA A 43 5.17 11.49 43.13
C ALA A 43 6.00 11.22 41.85
N HIS A 44 5.51 11.65 40.68
CA HIS A 44 6.25 11.50 39.43
C HIS A 44 7.47 12.42 39.34
N LEU A 45 7.43 13.60 39.96
CA LEU A 45 8.62 14.46 40.05
C LEU A 45 9.70 13.86 40.95
N LEU A 46 9.31 13.24 42.07
CA LEU A 46 10.23 12.51 42.94
C LEU A 46 10.83 11.29 42.22
N SER A 47 10.02 10.59 41.41
CA SER A 47 10.48 9.51 40.53
C SER A 47 11.51 10.01 39.52
N ASP A 48 11.24 11.11 38.81
CA ASP A 48 12.19 11.72 37.85
C ASP A 48 13.52 12.11 38.53
N ILE A 49 13.48 12.62 39.76
CA ILE A 49 14.70 12.96 40.51
C ILE A 49 15.48 11.69 40.88
N ALA A 50 14.80 10.64 41.35
CA ALA A 50 15.43 9.36 41.67
C ALA A 50 16.09 8.75 40.43
N GLU A 51 15.39 8.73 39.30
CA GLU A 51 15.93 8.28 38.01
C GLU A 51 17.16 9.08 37.59
N LYS A 52 17.16 10.41 37.77
CA LYS A 52 18.32 11.26 37.45
C LYS A 52 19.53 10.99 38.36
N ILE A 53 19.33 10.64 39.63
CA ILE A 53 20.42 10.21 40.51
C ILE A 53 21.02 8.89 40.01
N VAL A 54 20.17 7.91 39.65
CA VAL A 54 20.61 6.64 39.06
C VAL A 54 21.38 6.90 37.76
N ALA A 55 20.87 7.76 36.89
CA ALA A 55 21.53 8.14 35.66
C ALA A 55 22.92 8.77 35.91
N ALA A 56 23.02 9.66 36.90
CA ALA A 56 24.29 10.28 37.28
C ALA A 56 25.30 9.27 37.83
N ILE A 57 24.85 8.30 38.64
CA ILE A 57 25.71 7.21 39.15
C ILE A 57 26.22 6.37 37.98
N ALA A 58 25.33 5.94 37.09
CA ALA A 58 25.68 5.14 35.92
C ALA A 58 26.68 5.87 35.01
N LEU A 59 26.43 7.15 34.70
CA LEU A 59 27.33 7.98 33.92
C LEU A 59 28.72 8.10 34.58
N LYS A 60 28.77 8.33 35.90
CA LYS A 60 30.05 8.45 36.60
C LYS A 60 30.82 7.13 36.66
N CYS A 61 30.13 6.00 36.74
CA CYS A 61 30.74 4.67 36.65
C CYS A 61 31.40 4.43 35.29
N LEU A 62 30.79 4.93 34.20
CA LEU A 62 31.32 4.84 32.83
C LEU A 62 32.41 5.86 32.52
N HIS A 63 32.51 6.92 33.32
CA HIS A 63 33.45 8.03 33.14
C HIS A 63 34.89 7.56 32.93
N ASN A 64 35.37 6.62 33.75
CA ASN A 64 36.77 6.18 33.67
C ASN A 64 37.10 5.51 32.32
N SER A 65 36.12 4.83 31.70
CA SER A 65 36.30 4.13 30.43
C SER A 65 36.14 5.05 29.22
N HIS A 66 35.36 6.12 29.35
CA HIS A 66 35.03 7.05 28.25
C HIS A 66 35.35 8.50 28.60
N ALA A 67 36.47 8.73 29.31
CA ALA A 67 36.78 10.02 29.92
C ALA A 67 36.83 11.16 28.90
N ARG A 68 37.44 10.92 27.74
CA ARG A 68 37.59 11.92 26.67
C ARG A 68 36.24 12.53 26.26
N ILE A 69 35.29 11.69 25.89
CA ILE A 69 33.98 12.12 25.37
C ILE A 69 33.14 12.75 26.49
N ILE A 70 33.17 12.15 27.68
CA ILE A 70 32.37 12.63 28.81
C ILE A 70 32.88 13.99 29.31
N ASP A 71 34.20 14.17 29.40
CA ASP A 71 34.79 15.46 29.81
C ASP A 71 34.54 16.55 28.76
N GLU A 72 34.69 16.24 27.48
CA GLU A 72 34.38 17.19 26.40
C GLU A 72 32.90 17.62 26.43
N ALA A 73 31.98 16.67 26.62
CA ALA A 73 30.55 16.97 26.74
C ALA A 73 30.24 17.79 27.99
N ILE A 74 30.85 17.49 29.14
CA ILE A 74 30.69 18.27 30.38
C ILE A 74 31.16 19.71 30.16
N ASP A 75 32.29 19.91 29.51
CA ASP A 75 32.82 21.24 29.23
C ASP A 75 31.87 22.05 28.33
N LEU A 76 31.26 21.42 27.33
CA LEU A 76 30.27 22.08 26.46
C LEU A 76 28.99 22.43 27.21
N VAL A 77 28.47 21.54 28.08
CA VAL A 77 27.31 21.81 28.94
C VAL A 77 27.55 23.04 29.81
N LEU A 78 28.72 23.11 30.45
CA LEU A 78 29.06 24.21 31.33
C LEU A 78 29.27 25.53 30.56
N LYS A 79 29.87 25.47 29.37
CA LYS A 79 30.03 26.62 28.47
C LYS A 79 28.68 27.18 28.01
N GLU A 80 27.75 26.36 27.52
CA GLU A 80 26.41 26.83 27.12
C GLU A 80 25.65 27.45 28.30
N GLY A 81 25.84 26.88 29.50
CA GLY A 81 25.24 27.41 30.72
C GLY A 81 25.90 28.66 31.28
N ASN A 82 27.01 29.15 30.71
CA ASN A 82 27.90 30.17 31.28
C ASN A 82 28.28 29.86 32.75
N ARG A 83 28.58 28.59 33.04
CA ARG A 83 28.89 28.10 34.39
C ARG A 83 30.38 27.80 34.47
N SER A 84 31.06 28.38 35.44
CA SER A 84 32.45 28.07 35.77
C SER A 84 32.56 27.61 37.23
N PRO A 85 33.56 26.79 37.56
CA PRO A 85 33.77 26.36 38.93
C PRO A 85 34.00 27.58 39.83
N PRO A 86 33.32 27.66 40.99
CA PRO A 86 33.37 28.83 41.87
C PRO A 86 34.71 28.99 42.59
N SER A 87 35.56 27.95 42.58
CA SER A 87 36.90 27.98 43.14
C SER A 87 37.88 27.20 42.25
N PRO A 88 39.18 27.55 42.25
CA PRO A 88 40.18 26.91 41.41
C PRO A 88 40.46 25.43 41.78
N ASN A 89 39.98 24.98 42.94
CA ASN A 89 40.15 23.61 43.42
C ASN A 89 39.00 22.69 42.97
N LEU A 90 37.94 23.23 42.36
CA LEU A 90 36.81 22.45 41.87
C LEU A 90 36.94 22.23 40.37
N THR A 91 36.72 20.98 39.95
CA THR A 91 36.73 20.63 38.54
C THR A 91 35.36 20.87 37.90
N ASN A 92 35.34 20.94 36.57
CA ASN A 92 34.11 20.97 35.79
C ASN A 92 33.22 19.74 36.07
N GLN A 93 33.84 18.58 36.33
CA GLN A 93 33.12 17.38 36.74
C GLN A 93 32.38 17.59 38.07
N ASP A 94 33.04 18.19 39.07
CA ASP A 94 32.43 18.43 40.38
C ASP A 94 31.20 19.34 40.25
N LEU A 95 31.32 20.41 39.47
CA LEU A 95 30.20 21.33 39.23
C LEU A 95 29.02 20.65 38.53
N PHE A 96 29.30 19.78 37.56
CA PHE A 96 28.28 19.05 36.81
C PHE A 96 27.52 18.04 37.69
N TYR A 97 28.24 17.15 38.41
CA TYR A 97 27.60 16.11 39.24
C TYR A 97 26.91 16.64 40.51
N VAL A 98 27.19 17.89 40.91
CA VAL A 98 26.40 18.55 41.96
C VAL A 98 24.97 18.82 41.49
N GLN A 99 24.76 19.20 40.23
CA GLN A 99 23.46 19.59 39.65
C GLN A 99 22.73 18.42 38.97
N ILE A 100 22.43 17.37 39.73
CA ILE A 100 21.81 16.12 39.21
C ILE A 100 20.51 16.36 38.42
N ASN A 101 19.71 17.37 38.80
CA ASN A 101 18.47 17.70 38.07
C ASN A 101 18.69 18.04 36.59
N ARG A 102 19.92 18.47 36.24
CA ARG A 102 20.36 18.87 34.90
C ARG A 102 21.22 17.82 34.19
N ILE A 103 21.27 16.58 34.70
CA ILE A 103 22.04 15.49 34.08
C ILE A 103 21.63 15.23 32.63
N HIS A 104 20.37 15.49 32.27
CA HIS A 104 19.84 15.35 30.93
C HIS A 104 20.51 16.29 29.89
N GLU A 105 21.09 17.41 30.33
CA GLU A 105 21.74 18.39 29.44
C GLU A 105 22.92 17.75 28.67
N ILE A 106 23.63 16.78 29.26
CA ILE A 106 24.81 16.16 28.63
C ILE A 106 24.48 15.36 27.36
N PHE A 107 23.31 14.73 27.31
CA PHE A 107 22.93 13.90 26.17
C PHE A 107 22.72 14.73 24.91
N LYS A 108 22.23 15.97 25.05
CA LYS A 108 22.14 16.92 23.93
C LYS A 108 23.52 17.12 23.29
N PHE A 109 24.54 17.37 24.11
CA PHE A 109 25.90 17.56 23.63
C PHE A 109 26.53 16.29 23.09
N PHE A 110 26.20 15.12 23.63
CA PHE A 110 26.61 13.86 23.02
C PHE A 110 26.11 13.74 21.58
N ALA A 111 24.87 14.14 21.30
CA ALA A 111 24.34 14.10 19.94
C ALA A 111 25.02 15.14 19.03
N GLU A 112 25.26 16.36 19.53
CA GLU A 112 25.93 17.44 18.80
C GLU A 112 27.43 17.20 18.55
N LEU A 113 28.12 16.47 19.45
CA LEU A 113 29.55 16.17 19.32
C LEU A 113 29.86 15.40 18.04
N ILE A 114 28.99 14.47 17.65
CA ILE A 114 29.16 13.72 16.40
C ILE A 114 29.12 14.65 15.19
N GLU A 115 28.16 15.58 15.15
CA GLU A 115 28.12 16.57 14.07
C GLU A 115 29.35 17.47 14.08
N ASN A 116 29.83 17.87 15.26
CA ASN A 116 31.02 18.70 15.38
C ASN A 116 32.27 17.98 14.88
N TYR A 117 32.42 16.70 15.19
CA TYR A 117 33.50 15.86 14.67
C TYR A 117 33.45 15.70 13.14
N VAL A 118 32.25 15.60 12.58
CA VAL A 118 32.05 15.59 11.12
C VAL A 118 32.41 16.95 10.51
N LYS A 119 31.97 18.07 11.13
CA LYS A 119 32.30 19.44 10.69
C LYS A 119 33.80 19.76 10.79
N GLN A 120 34.50 19.12 11.72
CA GLN A 120 35.95 19.22 11.90
C GLN A 120 36.76 18.31 10.95
N GLU A 121 36.08 17.59 10.05
CA GLU A 121 36.70 16.67 9.08
C GLU A 121 37.58 15.60 9.73
N LEU A 122 37.17 15.10 10.92
CA LEU A 122 37.82 13.95 11.54
C LEU A 122 37.70 12.70 10.66
N THR A 123 38.63 11.75 10.85
CA THR A 123 38.63 10.52 10.04
C THR A 123 37.36 9.69 10.30
N THR A 124 36.88 8.97 9.28
CA THR A 124 35.68 8.14 9.39
C THR A 124 35.74 7.21 10.60
N THR A 125 36.88 6.54 10.83
CA THR A 125 37.07 5.64 11.97
C THR A 125 36.97 6.35 13.32
N GLN A 126 37.46 7.58 13.44
CA GLN A 126 37.34 8.37 14.68
C GLN A 126 35.88 8.75 14.96
N VAL A 127 35.14 9.16 13.91
CA VAL A 127 33.70 9.45 14.02
C VAL A 127 32.91 8.19 14.39
N GLN A 128 33.19 7.04 13.76
CA GLN A 128 32.56 5.76 14.11
C GLN A 128 32.82 5.38 15.58
N THR A 129 34.08 5.48 16.02
CA THR A 129 34.47 5.12 17.38
C THR A 129 33.77 6.00 18.41
N ALA A 130 33.79 7.33 18.18
CA ALA A 130 33.08 8.28 19.04
C ALA A 130 31.57 8.01 19.08
N LEU A 131 30.96 7.69 17.93
CA LEU A 131 29.53 7.36 17.83
C LEU A 131 29.19 6.07 18.58
N VAL A 132 30.02 5.03 18.47
CA VAL A 132 29.86 3.79 19.26
C VAL A 132 29.96 4.10 20.75
N GLU A 133 30.96 4.86 21.18
CA GLU A 133 31.14 5.20 22.60
C GLU A 133 29.95 6.02 23.15
N ILE A 134 29.53 7.07 22.44
CA ILE A 134 28.38 7.91 22.81
C ILE A 134 27.11 7.08 22.96
N ASN A 135 26.81 6.23 21.97
CA ASN A 135 25.63 5.40 22.00
C ASN A 135 25.73 4.34 23.12
N THR A 136 26.91 3.76 23.36
CA THR A 136 27.13 2.80 24.45
C THR A 136 26.85 3.46 25.81
N ILE A 137 27.38 4.66 26.04
CA ILE A 137 27.14 5.42 27.27
C ILE A 137 25.65 5.70 27.43
N THR A 138 25.01 6.21 26.37
CA THR A 138 23.60 6.59 26.42
C THR A 138 22.69 5.40 26.69
N VAL A 139 22.86 4.30 25.95
CA VAL A 139 22.10 3.07 26.13
C VAL A 139 22.31 2.51 27.53
N THR A 140 23.55 2.39 28.00
CA THR A 140 23.83 1.84 29.33
C THR A 140 23.17 2.66 30.45
N VAL A 141 23.26 3.99 30.37
CA VAL A 141 22.63 4.87 31.37
C VAL A 141 21.10 4.73 31.35
N LEU A 142 20.49 4.70 30.16
CA LEU A 142 19.03 4.54 30.03
C LEU A 142 18.53 3.14 30.42
N GLN A 143 19.33 2.10 30.21
CA GLN A 143 19.04 0.75 30.70
C GLN A 143 18.97 0.72 32.23
N GLU A 144 19.92 1.33 32.93
CA GLU A 144 19.90 1.41 34.40
C GLU A 144 18.71 2.22 34.92
N VAL A 145 18.35 3.32 34.25
CA VAL A 145 17.14 4.09 34.58
C VAL A 145 15.88 3.25 34.38
N THR A 146 15.80 2.48 33.30
CA THR A 146 14.63 1.63 32.99
C THR A 146 14.50 0.49 34.00
N LYS A 147 15.60 -0.19 34.33
CA LYS A 147 15.63 -1.21 35.40
C LYS A 147 15.16 -0.64 36.74
N PHE A 148 15.63 0.56 37.10
CA PHE A 148 15.19 1.21 38.33
C PHE A 148 13.69 1.50 38.32
N ARG A 149 13.17 2.02 37.20
CA ARG A 149 11.75 2.31 37.01
C ARG A 149 10.88 1.06 37.18
N GLU A 150 11.28 -0.06 36.58
CA GLU A 150 10.58 -1.34 36.71
C GLU A 150 10.60 -1.87 38.15
N LEU A 151 11.77 -1.84 38.81
CA LEU A 151 11.94 -2.34 40.18
C LEU A 151 11.23 -1.50 41.25
N LYS A 152 11.04 -0.21 41.00
CA LYS A 152 10.49 0.75 41.98
C LYS A 152 9.16 1.38 41.55
N SER A 153 8.50 0.81 40.56
CA SER A 153 7.21 1.32 40.05
C SER A 153 6.18 1.52 41.17
N ASP A 154 6.04 0.53 42.06
CA ASP A 154 5.05 0.57 43.16
C ASP A 154 5.34 1.67 44.19
N LEU A 155 6.61 2.01 44.40
CA LEU A 155 7.02 3.04 45.35
C LEU A 155 6.54 4.43 44.93
N PHE A 156 6.36 4.65 43.63
CA PHE A 156 5.94 5.90 43.04
C PHE A 156 4.48 5.87 42.55
N ALA A 157 3.68 4.89 43.01
CA ALA A 157 2.28 4.78 42.65
C ALA A 157 1.50 6.05 43.03
N VAL A 158 0.64 6.48 42.12
CA VAL A 158 -0.16 7.70 42.23
C VAL A 158 -1.62 7.35 42.51
N ARG A 159 -2.26 8.14 43.36
CA ARG A 159 -3.69 8.00 43.70
C ARG A 159 -4.58 8.19 42.46
N ASP A 160 -5.70 7.47 42.43
CA ASP A 160 -6.58 7.41 41.25
C ASP A 160 -7.10 8.77 40.77
N ASP A 161 -7.38 9.69 41.69
CA ASP A 161 -7.82 11.07 41.39
C ASP A 161 -6.74 11.92 40.70
N LEU A 162 -5.46 11.58 40.88
CA LEU A 162 -4.31 12.24 40.27
C LEU A 162 -3.89 11.57 38.95
N LYS A 163 -4.45 10.40 38.59
CA LYS A 163 -4.24 9.74 37.29
C LYS A 163 -4.82 10.51 36.11
N ARG A 164 -5.65 11.53 36.37
CA ARG A 164 -6.08 12.51 35.35
C ARG A 164 -4.93 13.34 34.78
N TYR A 165 -3.81 13.42 35.50
CA TYR A 165 -2.61 14.10 35.01
C TYR A 165 -1.73 13.10 34.24
N GLU A 166 -1.44 13.44 33.00
CA GLU A 166 -0.68 12.58 32.07
C GLU A 166 0.73 12.28 32.62
N TYR A 167 1.13 11.02 32.52
CA TYR A 167 2.47 10.58 32.90
C TYR A 167 3.37 10.56 31.67
N LEU A 168 4.29 11.52 31.62
CA LEU A 168 5.34 11.58 30.61
C LEU A 168 6.70 11.61 31.31
N PRO A 169 7.51 10.54 31.28
CA PRO A 169 8.83 10.54 31.90
C PRO A 169 9.78 11.48 31.17
N TRP A 170 10.79 12.01 31.87
CA TRP A 170 11.78 12.92 31.28
C TRP A 170 12.52 12.28 30.08
N THR A 171 12.70 10.96 30.07
CA THR A 171 13.29 10.20 28.96
C THR A 171 12.45 10.24 27.67
N ALA A 172 11.14 10.49 27.76
CA ALA A 172 10.20 10.52 26.63
C ALA A 172 9.68 11.93 26.30
N SER A 173 9.90 12.89 27.19
CA SER A 173 9.52 14.28 26.97
C SER A 173 10.33 14.95 25.85
N SER A 174 9.72 15.92 25.17
CA SER A 174 10.37 16.77 24.15
C SER A 174 10.75 18.13 24.75
N GLY A 175 11.62 18.87 24.06
CA GLY A 175 12.07 20.20 24.45
C GLY A 175 13.23 20.19 25.45
N ARG A 176 13.48 21.35 26.08
CA ARG A 176 14.70 21.63 26.87
C ARG A 176 14.98 20.64 28.00
N TYR A 177 13.94 20.03 28.57
CA TYR A 177 14.04 19.14 29.73
C TYR A 177 13.91 17.66 29.38
N GLY A 178 13.76 17.34 28.09
CA GLY A 178 13.43 16.01 27.60
C GLY A 178 14.48 15.40 26.69
N LEU A 179 14.49 14.06 26.62
CA LEU A 179 15.45 13.32 25.80
C LEU A 179 14.91 12.86 24.46
N LYS A 180 13.61 12.95 24.19
CA LYS A 180 13.04 12.39 22.95
C LYS A 180 13.70 12.94 21.69
N ASP A 181 13.85 14.26 21.61
CA ASP A 181 14.39 14.91 20.42
C ASP A 181 15.89 14.60 20.28
N VAL A 182 16.60 14.47 21.41
CA VAL A 182 18.00 14.04 21.46
C VAL A 182 18.17 12.61 20.97
N LEU A 183 17.32 11.67 21.43
CA LEU A 183 17.39 10.27 21.02
C LEU A 183 17.07 10.09 19.53
N LEU A 184 16.06 10.82 19.01
CA LEU A 184 15.79 10.86 17.57
C LEU A 184 16.98 11.41 16.78
N HIS A 185 17.63 12.45 17.29
CA HIS A 185 18.84 12.99 16.69
C HIS A 185 20.00 11.98 16.69
N MET A 186 20.20 11.24 17.79
CA MET A 186 21.19 10.16 17.88
C MET A 186 20.90 8.99 16.93
N ILE A 187 19.63 8.60 16.75
CA ILE A 187 19.20 7.59 15.77
C ILE A 187 19.56 8.06 14.36
N ASN A 188 19.26 9.31 14.02
CA ASN A 188 19.60 9.89 12.72
C ASN A 188 21.12 9.96 12.48
N ASN A 189 21.89 10.34 13.50
CA ASN A 189 23.35 10.34 13.42
C ASN A 189 23.90 8.92 13.24
N THR A 190 23.28 7.93 13.88
CA THR A 190 23.63 6.51 13.72
C THR A 190 23.32 5.99 12.32
N LEU A 191 22.21 6.40 11.73
CA LEU A 191 21.85 6.04 10.35
C LEU A 191 22.79 6.69 9.32
N ASN A 192 23.03 7.99 9.44
CA ASN A 192 23.77 8.77 8.45
C ASN A 192 25.28 8.55 8.55
N TYR A 193 25.84 8.69 9.74
CA TYR A 193 27.28 8.58 9.94
C TYR A 193 27.69 7.16 10.23
N GLY A 194 26.94 6.39 11.01
CA GLY A 194 27.25 5.00 11.35
C GLY A 194 27.02 4.03 10.19
N ILE A 195 25.75 3.80 9.85
CA ILE A 195 25.35 2.74 8.91
C ILE A 195 25.74 3.06 7.46
N LYS A 196 25.42 4.28 6.98
CA LYS A 196 25.74 4.72 5.61
C LYS A 196 27.20 5.13 5.44
N GLY A 197 27.83 5.66 6.51
CA GLY A 197 29.20 6.15 6.48
C GLY A 197 30.29 5.10 6.77
N SER A 198 29.93 3.93 7.32
CA SER A 198 30.90 2.87 7.61
C SER A 198 31.04 1.85 6.48
N GLY A 199 32.28 1.50 6.16
CA GLY A 199 32.61 0.33 5.32
C GLY A 199 32.85 -0.95 6.12
N GLU A 200 33.12 -0.83 7.43
CA GLU A 200 33.57 -1.95 8.26
C GLU A 200 32.40 -2.71 8.92
N PRO A 201 32.37 -4.06 8.81
CA PRO A 201 31.24 -4.86 9.28
C PRO A 201 31.09 -4.85 10.82
N GLU A 202 32.19 -4.77 11.57
CA GLU A 202 32.17 -4.78 13.05
C GLU A 202 31.46 -3.54 13.62
N PHE A 203 31.74 -2.36 13.05
CA PHE A 203 31.05 -1.13 13.42
C PHE A 203 29.57 -1.20 13.05
N LYS A 204 29.23 -1.71 11.85
CA LYS A 204 27.83 -1.83 11.42
C LYS A 204 26.97 -2.66 12.38
N ILE A 205 27.47 -3.80 12.84
CA ILE A 205 26.76 -4.65 13.80
C ILE A 205 26.45 -3.87 15.08
N LYS A 206 27.45 -3.18 15.64
CA LYS A 206 27.26 -2.34 16.84
C LYS A 206 26.28 -1.20 16.59
N HIS A 207 26.35 -0.53 15.43
CA HIS A 207 25.43 0.54 15.09
C HIS A 207 23.98 0.06 14.95
N TYR A 208 23.73 -1.11 14.37
CA TYR A 208 22.39 -1.70 14.31
C TYR A 208 21.86 -2.07 15.70
N GLN A 209 22.71 -2.65 16.57
CA GLN A 209 22.33 -2.94 17.96
C GLN A 209 21.98 -1.65 18.72
N HIS A 210 22.85 -0.65 18.68
CA HIS A 210 22.60 0.65 19.32
C HIS A 210 21.36 1.36 18.76
N MET A 211 21.15 1.32 17.44
CA MET A 211 19.95 1.87 16.84
C MET A 211 18.70 1.16 17.36
N THR A 212 18.73 -0.17 17.45
CA THR A 212 17.62 -0.98 17.97
C THR A 212 17.29 -0.58 19.41
N ASP A 213 18.31 -0.44 20.27
CA ASP A 213 18.12 -0.05 21.67
C ASP A 213 17.62 1.40 21.82
N LEU A 214 18.15 2.34 21.02
CA LEU A 214 17.68 3.73 21.04
C LEU A 214 16.23 3.87 20.57
N VAL A 215 15.86 3.14 19.49
CA VAL A 215 14.47 3.08 19.01
C VAL A 215 13.56 2.47 20.09
N ASP A 216 14.03 1.43 20.78
CA ASP A 216 13.31 0.82 21.89
C ASP A 216 12.96 1.84 22.98
N PHE A 217 13.92 2.65 23.43
CA PHE A 217 13.66 3.68 24.44
C PHE A 217 12.64 4.74 23.99
N VAL A 218 12.71 5.17 22.72
CA VAL A 218 11.77 6.15 22.18
C VAL A 218 10.35 5.59 22.12
N LEU A 219 10.19 4.36 21.63
CA LEU A 219 8.89 3.72 21.48
C LEU A 219 8.28 3.34 22.83
N ASP A 220 9.09 2.82 23.76
CA ASP A 220 8.66 2.48 25.13
C ASP A 220 8.19 3.72 25.89
N GLY A 221 8.96 4.81 25.78
CA GLY A 221 8.61 6.09 26.38
C GLY A 221 7.29 6.66 25.84
N ARG A 222 7.05 6.52 24.54
CA ARG A 222 5.80 7.00 23.90
C ARG A 222 4.61 6.11 24.22
N LYS A 223 4.80 4.79 24.31
CA LYS A 223 3.77 3.84 24.74
C LYS A 223 3.28 4.15 26.16
N ARG A 224 4.20 4.34 27.11
CA ARG A 224 3.83 4.72 28.49
C ARG A 224 3.05 6.04 28.55
N PHE A 225 3.39 7.00 27.70
CA PHE A 225 2.62 8.24 27.59
C PHE A 225 1.20 7.96 27.10
N LEU A 226 1.03 7.18 26.03
CA LEU A 226 -0.28 6.80 25.50
C LEU A 226 -1.15 6.06 26.53
N ASP A 227 -0.55 5.18 27.32
CA ASP A 227 -1.25 4.44 28.39
C ASP A 227 -1.74 5.37 29.52
N SER A 228 -1.10 6.54 29.69
CA SER A 228 -1.49 7.52 30.70
C SER A 228 -2.58 8.49 30.25
N VAL A 229 -2.82 8.62 28.94
CA VAL A 229 -3.82 9.54 28.38
C VAL A 229 -5.21 8.92 28.56
N GLN A 230 -6.04 9.57 29.37
CA GLN A 230 -7.42 9.14 29.64
C GLN A 230 -8.44 9.65 28.60
N ASP A 231 -8.12 10.75 27.91
CA ASP A 231 -8.97 11.35 26.88
C ASP A 231 -8.93 10.50 25.59
N GLU A 232 -10.06 9.88 25.24
CA GLU A 232 -10.17 8.95 24.11
C GLU A 232 -9.92 9.62 22.75
N ASP A 233 -10.39 10.85 22.55
CA ASP A 233 -10.22 11.59 21.29
C ASP A 233 -8.75 11.96 21.09
N LYS A 234 -8.14 12.51 22.14
CA LYS A 234 -6.70 12.82 22.15
C LYS A 234 -5.86 11.56 21.99
N ARG A 235 -6.23 10.46 22.64
CA ARG A 235 -5.53 9.17 22.57
C ARG A 235 -5.56 8.61 21.15
N THR A 236 -6.69 8.71 20.45
CA THR A 236 -6.83 8.20 19.07
C THR A 236 -5.88 8.93 18.12
N VAL A 237 -5.83 10.26 18.17
CA VAL A 237 -4.90 11.05 17.34
C VAL A 237 -3.45 10.73 17.67
N LEU A 238 -3.11 10.62 18.96
CA LEU A 238 -1.75 10.30 19.40
C LEU A 238 -1.34 8.86 19.03
N LEU A 239 -2.28 7.91 19.00
CA LEU A 239 -2.07 6.53 18.59
C LEU A 239 -1.71 6.46 17.11
N GLN A 240 -2.48 7.12 16.23
CA GLN A 240 -2.16 7.19 14.80
C GLN A 240 -0.76 7.78 14.54
N GLN A 241 -0.41 8.86 15.24
CA GLN A 241 0.93 9.45 15.13
C GLN A 241 2.03 8.51 15.64
N TYR A 242 1.73 7.71 16.67
CA TYR A 242 2.65 6.73 17.19
C TYR A 242 2.86 5.57 16.21
N GLU A 243 1.79 5.05 15.62
CA GLU A 243 1.85 3.96 14.64
C GLU A 243 2.67 4.36 13.41
N SER A 244 2.42 5.55 12.84
CA SER A 244 3.21 6.06 11.72
C SER A 244 4.69 6.18 12.08
N LYS A 245 5.02 6.82 13.22
CA LYS A 245 6.41 6.99 13.64
C LYS A 245 7.09 5.67 14.02
N ARG A 246 6.34 4.71 14.56
CA ARG A 246 6.84 3.37 14.90
C ARG A 246 7.30 2.66 13.63
N SER A 247 6.47 2.67 12.59
CA SER A 247 6.85 2.08 11.31
C SER A 247 8.05 2.80 10.69
N ASP A 248 8.07 4.13 10.70
CA ASP A 248 9.18 4.93 10.16
C ASP A 248 10.53 4.68 10.85
N LEU A 249 10.53 4.46 12.18
CA LEU A 249 11.77 4.24 12.95
C LEU A 249 12.35 2.83 12.77
N ILE A 250 11.49 1.83 12.55
CA ILE A 250 11.92 0.43 12.41
C ILE A 250 12.24 0.10 10.94
N PHE A 251 11.59 0.75 9.96
CA PHE A 251 11.77 0.48 8.54
C PHE A 251 13.24 0.50 8.04
N PRO A 252 14.12 1.42 8.50
CA PRO A 252 15.52 1.40 8.07
C PRO A 252 16.27 0.12 8.44
N LEU A 253 15.86 -0.61 9.49
CA LEU A 253 16.42 -1.92 9.83
C LEU A 253 15.98 -3.00 8.82
N VAL A 254 14.74 -2.90 8.32
CA VAL A 254 14.18 -3.81 7.30
C VAL A 254 14.83 -3.58 5.94
N ASP A 255 15.15 -2.33 5.60
CA ASP A 255 15.90 -2.01 4.36
C ASP A 255 17.35 -2.43 4.43
N ALA A 256 17.94 -2.45 5.62
CA ALA A 256 19.28 -2.95 5.88
C ALA A 256 19.37 -4.48 6.03
N GLU A 257 18.28 -5.21 5.73
CA GLU A 257 18.15 -6.67 5.85
C GLU A 257 18.39 -7.22 7.27
N GLN A 258 18.30 -6.37 8.30
CA GLN A 258 18.43 -6.77 9.71
C GLN A 258 17.08 -7.26 10.26
N TYR A 259 16.56 -8.33 9.66
CA TYR A 259 15.20 -8.82 9.91
C TYR A 259 14.94 -9.23 11.37
N GLU A 260 15.91 -9.84 12.05
CA GLU A 260 15.72 -10.28 13.44
C GLU A 260 15.63 -9.12 14.43
N LEU A 261 16.44 -8.06 14.23
CA LEU A 261 16.38 -6.87 15.07
C LEU A 261 15.08 -6.09 14.83
N ALA A 262 14.67 -5.96 13.56
CA ALA A 262 13.41 -5.34 13.20
C ALA A 262 12.21 -6.11 13.76
N ALA A 263 12.21 -7.45 13.66
CA ALA A 263 11.15 -8.30 14.19
C ALA A 263 11.04 -8.20 15.71
N LYS A 264 12.17 -8.17 16.45
CA LYS A 264 12.16 -7.98 17.91
C LYS A 264 11.43 -6.70 18.32
N LEU A 265 11.67 -5.59 17.63
CA LEU A 265 10.97 -4.32 17.87
C LEU A 265 9.50 -4.39 17.44
N ALA A 266 9.23 -4.92 16.25
CA ALA A 266 7.88 -5.02 15.71
C ALA A 266 6.98 -5.93 16.57
N GLU A 267 7.50 -7.04 17.11
CA GLU A 267 6.79 -7.90 18.06
C GLU A 267 6.51 -7.17 19.39
N LYS A 268 7.51 -6.47 19.95
CA LYS A 268 7.37 -5.76 21.23
C LYS A 268 6.31 -4.65 21.17
N TYR A 269 6.22 -3.96 20.03
CA TYR A 269 5.32 -2.83 19.83
C TYR A 269 4.10 -3.13 18.95
N LEU A 270 3.87 -4.39 18.59
CA LEU A 270 2.75 -4.84 17.76
C LEU A 270 2.65 -4.07 16.43
N ASP A 271 3.78 -3.93 15.72
CA ASP A 271 3.80 -3.37 14.37
C ASP A 271 3.53 -4.46 13.33
N PHE A 272 2.26 -4.70 13.05
CA PHE A 272 1.85 -5.74 12.11
C PHE A 272 2.30 -5.45 10.67
N GLN A 273 2.42 -4.18 10.28
CA GLN A 273 2.88 -3.80 8.95
C GLN A 273 4.30 -4.30 8.70
N ILE A 274 5.20 -4.07 9.64
CA ILE A 274 6.59 -4.49 9.51
C ILE A 274 6.72 -6.02 9.58
N LEU A 275 5.98 -6.69 10.46
CA LEU A 275 6.01 -8.16 10.54
C LEU A 275 5.62 -8.80 9.21
N VAL A 276 4.57 -8.29 8.56
CA VAL A 276 4.15 -8.78 7.23
C VAL A 276 5.21 -8.48 6.18
N VAL A 277 5.79 -7.27 6.15
CA VAL A 277 6.87 -6.91 5.23
C VAL A 277 8.09 -7.82 5.40
N ILE A 278 8.47 -8.16 6.64
CA ILE A 278 9.58 -9.07 6.93
C ILE A 278 9.28 -10.48 6.40
N CYS A 279 8.08 -11.02 6.67
CA CYS A 279 7.64 -12.30 6.15
C CYS A 279 7.57 -12.32 4.61
N ASP A 280 7.23 -11.20 3.98
CA ASP A 280 7.21 -11.05 2.52
C ASP A 280 8.63 -11.07 1.95
N LYS A 281 9.53 -10.21 2.44
CA LYS A 281 10.93 -10.12 2.00
C LYS A 281 11.74 -11.41 2.23
N THR A 282 11.50 -12.11 3.33
CA THR A 282 12.22 -13.36 3.67
C THR A 282 11.59 -14.62 3.07
N ASN A 283 10.39 -14.51 2.51
CA ASN A 283 9.56 -15.64 2.02
C ASN A 283 9.41 -16.77 3.06
N ASN A 284 9.41 -16.44 4.35
CA ASN A 284 9.35 -17.41 5.44
C ASN A 284 7.89 -17.66 5.86
N GLN A 285 7.33 -18.75 5.36
CA GLN A 285 5.96 -19.16 5.61
C GLN A 285 5.72 -19.61 7.06
N THR A 286 6.65 -20.36 7.65
CA THR A 286 6.54 -20.84 9.03
C THR A 286 6.42 -19.69 10.02
N ARG A 287 7.23 -18.63 9.84
CA ARG A 287 7.19 -17.42 10.68
C ARG A 287 5.85 -16.69 10.55
N LEU A 288 5.27 -16.66 9.35
CA LEU A 288 3.95 -16.06 9.11
C LEU A 288 2.86 -16.84 9.84
N ASP A 289 2.87 -18.18 9.75
CA ASP A 289 1.90 -19.05 10.43
C ASP A 289 2.00 -18.91 11.97
N GLU A 290 3.22 -18.81 12.51
CA GLU A 290 3.44 -18.53 13.94
C GLU A 290 2.85 -17.18 14.38
N TYR A 291 3.00 -16.13 13.56
CA TYR A 291 2.42 -14.81 13.84
C TYR A 291 0.90 -14.79 13.72
N ILE A 292 0.33 -15.51 12.76
CA ILE A 292 -1.12 -15.68 12.63
C ILE A 292 -1.69 -16.31 13.91
N GLU A 293 -1.08 -17.38 14.41
CA GLU A 293 -1.57 -18.05 15.60
C GLU A 293 -1.35 -17.21 16.87
N ARG A 294 -0.18 -16.57 17.01
CA ARG A 294 0.16 -15.75 18.18
C ARG A 294 -0.69 -14.48 18.30
N TYR A 295 -1.07 -13.87 17.18
CA TYR A 295 -1.79 -12.59 17.13
C TYR A 295 -3.24 -12.73 16.62
N LYS A 296 -3.82 -13.93 16.68
CA LYS A 296 -5.21 -14.21 16.28
C LYS A 296 -6.25 -13.27 16.91
N GLN A 297 -6.06 -12.92 18.17
CA GLN A 297 -6.94 -12.00 18.92
C GLN A 297 -6.90 -10.53 18.42
N TYR A 298 -5.92 -10.18 17.59
CA TYR A 298 -5.75 -8.84 17.03
C TYR A 298 -6.07 -8.78 15.53
N ASP A 299 -6.76 -9.80 14.99
CA ASP A 299 -7.11 -9.91 13.56
C ASP A 299 -5.90 -9.74 12.61
N PHE A 300 -4.72 -10.23 13.03
CA PHE A 300 -3.46 -10.11 12.27
C PHE A 300 -3.57 -10.66 10.84
N SER A 301 -4.30 -11.75 10.66
CA SER A 301 -4.59 -12.37 9.37
C SER A 301 -5.35 -11.44 8.43
N GLN A 302 -6.41 -10.76 8.90
CA GLN A 302 -7.14 -9.78 8.10
C GLN A 302 -6.22 -8.62 7.71
N PHE A 303 -5.42 -8.15 8.66
CA PHE A 303 -4.44 -7.11 8.39
C PHE A 303 -3.44 -7.55 7.30
N ALA A 304 -2.87 -8.75 7.42
CA ALA A 304 -1.90 -9.28 6.47
C ALA A 304 -2.51 -9.49 5.07
N ILE A 305 -3.73 -10.02 4.98
CA ILE A 305 -4.46 -10.18 3.71
C ILE A 305 -4.73 -8.80 3.08
N SER A 306 -5.20 -7.83 3.86
CA SER A 306 -5.45 -6.46 3.38
C SER A 306 -4.16 -5.78 2.88
N TRP A 307 -3.03 -6.07 3.52
CA TRP A 307 -1.73 -5.55 3.10
C TRP A 307 -1.30 -6.16 1.77
N HIS A 308 -1.38 -7.48 1.59
CA HIS A 308 -1.04 -8.15 0.33
C HIS A 308 -1.95 -7.70 -0.83
N MET A 309 -3.23 -7.42 -0.56
CA MET A 309 -4.17 -6.84 -1.51
C MET A 309 -3.74 -5.46 -1.99
N ARG A 310 -3.34 -4.56 -1.07
CA ARG A 310 -2.83 -3.22 -1.42
C ARG A 310 -1.56 -3.27 -2.25
N GLN A 311 -0.73 -4.31 -2.08
CA GLN A 311 0.49 -4.51 -2.85
C GLN A 311 0.25 -5.18 -4.22
N ASN A 312 -1.01 -5.41 -4.60
CA ASN A 312 -1.41 -6.11 -5.84
C ASN A 312 -0.83 -7.53 -5.95
N LYS A 313 -0.52 -8.19 -4.82
CA LYS A 313 0.04 -9.54 -4.74
C LYS A 313 -1.05 -10.57 -4.43
N GLN A 314 -2.12 -10.55 -5.21
CA GLN A 314 -3.31 -11.38 -4.94
C GLN A 314 -2.99 -12.88 -5.01
N GLY A 315 -2.11 -13.30 -5.92
CA GLY A 315 -1.70 -14.71 -6.06
C GLY A 315 -0.97 -15.27 -4.84
N ASP A 316 -0.18 -14.44 -4.17
CA ASP A 316 0.62 -14.87 -3.00
C ASP A 316 -0.25 -15.11 -1.77
N ILE A 317 -1.39 -14.42 -1.65
CA ILE A 317 -2.32 -14.58 -0.52
C ILE A 317 -2.80 -16.03 -0.44
N PHE A 318 -3.12 -16.63 -1.58
CA PHE A 318 -3.69 -17.98 -1.59
C PHE A 318 -2.66 -19.04 -1.26
N HIS A 319 -1.41 -18.88 -1.71
CA HIS A 319 -0.32 -19.77 -1.33
C HIS A 319 0.01 -19.62 0.17
N ARG A 320 0.07 -18.38 0.66
CA ARG A 320 0.50 -18.05 2.02
C ARG A 320 -0.59 -18.21 3.09
N PHE A 321 -1.87 -18.24 2.74
CA PHE A 321 -2.97 -18.38 3.72
C PHE A 321 -3.77 -19.66 3.51
N LYS A 322 -3.23 -20.66 2.78
CA LYS A 322 -3.90 -21.95 2.52
C LYS A 322 -4.35 -22.68 3.79
N GLY A 323 -3.61 -22.53 4.89
CA GLY A 323 -3.93 -23.12 6.20
C GLY A 323 -5.04 -22.39 6.98
N ASN A 324 -5.42 -21.17 6.58
CA ASN A 324 -6.33 -20.31 7.32
C ASN A 324 -7.55 -19.88 6.49
N GLN A 325 -8.29 -20.88 6.00
CA GLN A 325 -9.43 -20.72 5.10
C GLN A 325 -10.58 -19.91 5.71
N ALA A 326 -10.78 -19.97 7.03
CA ALA A 326 -11.89 -19.28 7.70
C ALA A 326 -11.73 -17.75 7.68
N GLU A 327 -10.52 -17.24 7.93
CA GLU A 327 -10.26 -15.80 7.94
C GLU A 327 -10.12 -15.25 6.52
N LEU A 328 -9.60 -16.06 5.60
CA LEU A 328 -9.64 -15.76 4.16
C LEU A 328 -11.09 -15.66 3.67
N ALA A 329 -11.97 -16.58 4.07
CA ALA A 329 -13.39 -16.55 3.74
C ALA A 329 -14.08 -15.29 4.28
N ARG A 330 -13.81 -14.92 5.54
CA ARG A 330 -14.31 -13.68 6.14
C ARG A 330 -13.88 -12.45 5.32
N PHE A 331 -12.61 -12.36 4.95
CA PHE A 331 -12.10 -11.25 4.15
C PHE A 331 -12.66 -11.22 2.72
N LEU A 332 -12.80 -12.38 2.07
CA LEU A 332 -13.32 -12.47 0.70
C LEU A 332 -14.83 -12.20 0.64
N SER A 333 -15.58 -12.41 1.73
CA SER A 333 -16.98 -11.99 1.81
C SER A 333 -17.16 -10.47 1.70
N ASP A 334 -16.16 -9.69 2.14
CA ASP A 334 -16.14 -8.23 2.00
C ASP A 334 -15.75 -7.78 0.57
N HIS A 335 -15.27 -8.70 -0.27
CA HIS A 335 -14.84 -8.45 -1.64
C HIS A 335 -15.49 -9.43 -2.65
N PRO A 336 -16.74 -9.18 -3.06
CA PRO A 336 -17.50 -10.07 -3.95
C PRO A 336 -16.79 -10.42 -5.27
N SER A 337 -15.96 -9.52 -5.81
CA SER A 337 -15.19 -9.73 -7.04
C SER A 337 -14.11 -10.82 -6.94
N LEU A 338 -13.75 -11.23 -5.72
CA LEU A 338 -12.74 -12.26 -5.45
C LEU A 338 -13.35 -13.56 -4.90
N ALA A 339 -14.68 -13.60 -4.73
CA ALA A 339 -15.38 -14.75 -4.17
C ALA A 339 -15.17 -16.04 -4.99
N TRP A 340 -15.09 -15.92 -6.32
CA TRP A 340 -14.83 -17.07 -7.21
C TRP A 340 -13.53 -17.81 -6.87
N ILE A 341 -12.51 -17.10 -6.37
CA ILE A 341 -11.23 -17.73 -6.04
C ILE A 341 -11.40 -18.68 -4.85
N GLN A 342 -12.13 -18.25 -3.82
CA GLN A 342 -12.45 -19.11 -2.67
C GLN A 342 -13.21 -20.36 -3.09
N LEU A 343 -14.21 -20.21 -3.96
CA LEU A 343 -15.04 -21.30 -4.44
C LEU A 343 -14.20 -22.34 -5.20
N VAL A 344 -13.25 -21.89 -6.04
CA VAL A 344 -12.29 -22.79 -6.71
C VAL A 344 -11.43 -23.55 -5.69
N PHE A 345 -10.96 -22.89 -4.63
CA PHE A 345 -10.16 -23.54 -3.59
C PHE A 345 -10.95 -24.54 -2.74
N ASN A 346 -12.23 -24.28 -2.50
CA ASN A 346 -13.13 -25.17 -1.79
C ASN A 346 -13.59 -26.37 -2.64
N GLY A 347 -13.29 -26.38 -3.94
CA GLY A 347 -13.76 -27.39 -4.89
C GLY A 347 -15.19 -27.16 -5.38
N GLU A 348 -15.81 -26.04 -5.03
CA GLU A 348 -17.16 -25.63 -5.44
C GLU A 348 -17.13 -24.99 -6.84
N LEU A 349 -16.67 -25.76 -7.84
CA LEU A 349 -16.40 -25.26 -9.20
C LEU A 349 -17.65 -24.76 -9.94
N ALA A 350 -18.81 -25.34 -9.67
CA ALA A 350 -20.08 -24.92 -10.28
C ALA A 350 -20.46 -23.49 -9.85
N GLN A 351 -20.42 -23.19 -8.55
CA GLN A 351 -20.69 -21.85 -8.03
C GLN A 351 -19.60 -20.86 -8.49
N ALA A 352 -18.34 -21.29 -8.58
CA ALA A 352 -17.27 -20.45 -9.10
C ALA A 352 -17.54 -20.02 -10.56
N ALA A 353 -18.05 -20.93 -11.40
CA ALA A 353 -18.42 -20.63 -12.77
C ALA A 353 -19.56 -19.59 -12.84
N GLU A 354 -20.60 -19.73 -12.02
CA GLU A 354 -21.71 -18.75 -11.98
C GLU A 354 -21.22 -17.35 -11.54
N VAL A 355 -20.38 -17.27 -10.50
CA VAL A 355 -19.83 -15.99 -10.04
C VAL A 355 -18.92 -15.37 -11.10
N LEU A 356 -18.07 -16.16 -11.76
CA LEU A 356 -17.20 -15.67 -12.84
C LEU A 356 -17.99 -15.17 -14.05
N LEU A 357 -19.09 -15.85 -14.40
CA LEU A 357 -19.98 -15.41 -15.47
C LEU A 357 -20.65 -14.08 -15.11
N ALA A 358 -21.19 -13.95 -13.90
CA ALA A 358 -21.79 -12.71 -13.43
C ALA A 358 -20.77 -11.55 -13.38
N LEU A 359 -19.51 -11.82 -13.01
CA LEU A 359 -18.45 -10.82 -13.05
C LEU A 359 -18.08 -10.43 -14.49
N ALA A 360 -18.03 -11.39 -15.42
CA ALA A 360 -17.76 -11.13 -16.82
C ALA A 360 -18.87 -10.29 -17.49
N GLN A 361 -20.13 -10.53 -17.14
CA GLN A 361 -21.28 -9.76 -17.64
C GLN A 361 -21.26 -8.30 -17.16
N ASN A 362 -20.78 -8.07 -15.93
CA ASN A 362 -20.65 -6.73 -15.36
C ASN A 362 -19.38 -5.99 -15.81
N GLU A 363 -18.40 -6.67 -16.40
CA GLU A 363 -17.14 -6.07 -16.84
C GLU A 363 -17.34 -5.29 -18.15
N LYS A 364 -17.14 -3.97 -18.06
CA LYS A 364 -17.27 -3.03 -19.20
C LYS A 364 -15.98 -2.24 -19.48
N GLU A 365 -14.99 -2.30 -18.60
CA GLU A 365 -13.83 -1.42 -18.65
C GLU A 365 -12.69 -2.02 -19.47
N LEU A 366 -12.42 -3.32 -19.32
CA LEU A 366 -11.28 -3.98 -19.94
C LEU A 366 -11.67 -5.26 -20.69
N LEU A 367 -11.47 -5.25 -22.01
CA LEU A 367 -11.74 -6.39 -22.89
C LEU A 367 -10.99 -7.65 -22.46
N ASN A 368 -9.69 -7.52 -22.22
CA ASN A 368 -8.83 -8.63 -21.78
C ASN A 368 -9.31 -9.23 -20.46
N ARG A 369 -9.81 -8.40 -19.54
CA ARG A 369 -10.30 -8.87 -18.24
C ARG A 369 -11.59 -9.67 -18.40
N LYS A 370 -12.53 -9.18 -19.21
CA LYS A 370 -13.75 -9.92 -19.56
C LYS A 370 -13.42 -11.27 -20.21
N ARG A 371 -12.47 -11.30 -21.17
CA ARG A 371 -12.01 -12.54 -21.82
C ARG A 371 -11.45 -13.57 -20.83
N VAL A 372 -10.60 -13.11 -19.90
CA VAL A 372 -10.03 -13.98 -18.87
C VAL A 372 -11.11 -14.52 -17.93
N MET A 373 -12.07 -13.69 -17.51
CA MET A 373 -13.19 -14.13 -16.66
C MET A 373 -14.06 -15.18 -17.35
N LEU A 374 -14.44 -14.98 -18.62
CA LEU A 374 -15.19 -15.96 -19.40
C LEU A 374 -14.42 -17.27 -19.61
N SER A 375 -13.12 -17.17 -19.91
CA SER A 375 -12.26 -18.35 -20.09
C SER A 375 -12.15 -19.16 -18.80
N LEU A 376 -11.96 -18.49 -17.66
CA LEU A 376 -11.94 -19.13 -16.34
C LEU A 376 -13.31 -19.72 -15.99
N SER A 377 -14.41 -19.02 -16.28
CA SER A 377 -15.78 -19.50 -16.08
C SER A 377 -16.01 -20.81 -16.85
N LYS A 378 -15.61 -20.84 -18.13
CA LYS A 378 -15.71 -22.02 -18.98
C LYS A 378 -14.88 -23.19 -18.45
N LEU A 379 -13.64 -22.93 -18.00
CA LEU A 379 -12.79 -23.96 -17.40
C LEU A 379 -13.39 -24.52 -16.11
N CYS A 380 -13.97 -23.67 -15.25
CA CYS A 380 -14.64 -24.10 -14.03
C CYS A 380 -15.90 -24.95 -14.35
N ALA A 381 -16.72 -24.51 -15.30
CA ALA A 381 -17.90 -25.26 -15.75
C ALA A 381 -17.55 -26.62 -16.37
N LEU A 382 -16.45 -26.70 -17.14
CA LEU A 382 -15.96 -27.95 -17.72
C LEU A 382 -15.36 -28.91 -16.67
N ALA A 383 -14.78 -28.37 -15.61
CA ALA A 383 -14.17 -29.15 -14.53
C ALA A 383 -15.19 -29.54 -13.45
N ALA A 384 -16.34 -28.88 -13.38
CA ALA A 384 -17.41 -29.20 -12.45
C ALA A 384 -18.15 -30.50 -12.83
N GLU A 385 -18.60 -31.25 -11.83
CA GLU A 385 -19.44 -32.43 -12.05
C GLU A 385 -20.89 -31.98 -12.33
N GLY A 386 -21.35 -32.11 -13.58
CA GLY A 386 -22.71 -31.74 -13.97
C GLY A 386 -22.88 -31.51 -15.47
N ASP A 387 -24.11 -31.21 -15.91
CA ASP A 387 -24.40 -30.77 -17.27
C ASP A 387 -24.47 -29.24 -17.32
N PHE A 388 -23.37 -28.62 -17.75
CA PHE A 388 -23.24 -27.17 -17.95
C PHE A 388 -23.20 -26.81 -19.44
N SER A 389 -23.74 -27.67 -20.32
CA SER A 389 -23.71 -27.47 -21.78
C SER A 389 -24.36 -26.15 -22.23
N ALA A 390 -25.47 -25.75 -21.60
CA ALA A 390 -26.15 -24.48 -21.87
C ALA A 390 -25.25 -23.27 -21.52
N GLN A 391 -24.69 -23.26 -20.30
CA GLN A 391 -23.80 -22.19 -19.84
C GLN A 391 -22.53 -22.10 -20.70
N ILE A 392 -21.96 -23.23 -21.10
CA ILE A 392 -20.79 -23.27 -22.00
C ILE A 392 -21.14 -22.69 -23.38
N THR A 393 -22.36 -22.95 -23.88
CA THR A 393 -22.83 -22.41 -25.15
C THR A 393 -22.97 -20.89 -25.09
N GLU A 394 -23.55 -20.37 -23.99
CA GLU A 394 -23.66 -18.93 -23.72
C GLU A 394 -22.27 -18.26 -23.62
N ILE A 395 -21.34 -18.87 -22.87
CA ILE A 395 -19.95 -18.37 -22.79
C ILE A 395 -19.29 -18.38 -24.17
N ASN A 396 -19.50 -19.42 -24.97
CA ASN A 396 -18.94 -19.49 -26.32
C ASN A 396 -19.51 -18.40 -27.23
N SER A 397 -20.79 -18.05 -27.11
CA SER A 397 -21.37 -16.92 -27.85
C SER A 397 -20.73 -15.59 -27.43
N GLU A 398 -20.54 -15.34 -26.13
CA GLU A 398 -19.86 -14.11 -25.68
C GLU A 398 -18.40 -14.04 -26.12
N VAL A 399 -17.66 -15.16 -26.08
CA VAL A 399 -16.27 -15.21 -26.55
C VAL A 399 -16.17 -14.91 -28.05
N LYS A 400 -17.12 -15.39 -28.88
CA LYS A 400 -17.17 -15.03 -30.30
C LYS A 400 -17.34 -13.53 -30.51
N LEU A 401 -18.17 -12.87 -29.71
CA LEU A 401 -18.34 -11.42 -29.76
C LEU A 401 -17.04 -10.68 -29.42
N LEU A 402 -16.30 -11.15 -28.41
CA LEU A 402 -14.98 -10.60 -28.08
C LEU A 402 -13.97 -10.80 -29.21
N ASP A 403 -13.95 -11.98 -29.83
CA ASP A 403 -13.08 -12.27 -30.97
C ASP A 403 -13.40 -11.39 -32.19
N LEU A 404 -14.67 -11.02 -32.39
CA LEU A 404 -15.08 -10.04 -33.42
C LEU A 404 -14.57 -8.63 -33.07
N GLN A 405 -14.66 -8.22 -31.80
CA GLN A 405 -14.13 -6.93 -31.36
C GLN A 405 -12.60 -6.82 -31.50
N GLU A 406 -11.85 -7.90 -31.22
CA GLU A 406 -10.38 -7.92 -31.38
C GLU A 406 -9.94 -7.81 -32.85
N GLN A 407 -10.81 -8.18 -33.78
CA GLN A 407 -10.54 -8.10 -35.22
C GLN A 407 -10.79 -6.70 -35.82
N ILE A 408 -11.21 -5.72 -35.01
CA ILE A 408 -11.39 -4.34 -35.49
C ILE A 408 -10.01 -3.75 -35.85
N PRO A 409 -9.83 -3.21 -37.07
CA PRO A 409 -8.61 -2.54 -37.46
C PRO A 409 -8.22 -1.40 -36.50
N MET A 410 -6.94 -1.36 -36.09
CA MET A 410 -6.42 -0.31 -35.19
C MET A 410 -6.57 1.10 -35.77
N GLU A 411 -6.60 1.23 -37.10
CA GLU A 411 -6.83 2.48 -37.81
C GLU A 411 -8.20 3.09 -37.45
N ILE A 412 -9.25 2.26 -37.38
CA ILE A 412 -10.62 2.68 -37.01
C ILE A 412 -10.64 3.13 -35.54
N LEU A 413 -10.04 2.34 -34.66
CA LEU A 413 -9.97 2.65 -33.23
C LEU A 413 -9.25 4.00 -32.97
N ASN A 414 -8.20 4.30 -33.72
CA ASN A 414 -7.48 5.57 -33.62
C ASN A 414 -8.29 6.78 -34.13
N ILE A 415 -9.09 6.62 -35.20
CA ILE A 415 -9.94 7.69 -35.73
C ILE A 415 -10.94 8.17 -34.67
N TYR A 416 -11.54 7.22 -33.94
CA TYR A 416 -12.50 7.51 -32.87
C TYR A 416 -11.87 7.74 -31.49
N GLY A 417 -10.54 7.73 -31.39
CA GLY A 417 -9.81 8.05 -30.16
C GLY A 417 -9.84 6.95 -29.08
N TYR A 418 -10.09 5.70 -29.43
CA TYR A 418 -10.03 4.57 -28.50
C TYR A 418 -8.58 4.20 -28.13
N ASP A 419 -8.37 3.75 -26.89
CA ASP A 419 -7.08 3.25 -26.43
C ASP A 419 -6.81 1.85 -27.05
N THR A 420 -5.78 1.78 -27.89
CA THR A 420 -5.36 0.54 -28.57
C THR A 420 -4.64 -0.45 -27.65
N LYS A 421 -4.20 -0.01 -26.46
CA LYS A 421 -3.53 -0.89 -25.48
C LYS A 421 -4.51 -1.46 -24.46
N ASN A 422 -5.44 -0.63 -23.98
CA ASN A 422 -6.49 -1.04 -23.04
C ASN A 422 -7.85 -0.85 -23.69
N ALA A 423 -8.20 -1.77 -24.59
CA ALA A 423 -9.49 -1.74 -25.27
C ALA A 423 -10.63 -1.89 -24.25
N LYS A 424 -11.57 -0.94 -24.30
CA LYS A 424 -12.84 -1.00 -23.59
C LYS A 424 -13.71 -2.11 -24.16
N VAL A 425 -14.59 -2.71 -23.36
CA VAL A 425 -15.64 -3.59 -23.89
C VAL A 425 -16.67 -2.75 -24.64
N LEU A 426 -16.89 -3.06 -25.91
CA LEU A 426 -17.86 -2.37 -26.75
C LEU A 426 -19.15 -3.20 -26.84
N SER A 427 -20.27 -2.52 -27.01
CA SER A 427 -21.55 -3.15 -27.34
C SER A 427 -21.59 -3.64 -28.79
N PRO A 428 -22.41 -4.64 -29.12
CA PRO A 428 -22.57 -5.12 -30.50
C PRO A 428 -22.87 -3.98 -31.49
N GLU A 429 -23.75 -3.05 -31.11
CA GLU A 429 -24.14 -1.90 -31.93
C GLU A 429 -22.98 -0.92 -32.15
N GLU A 430 -22.20 -0.62 -31.10
CA GLU A 430 -20.99 0.20 -31.24
C GLU A 430 -19.97 -0.46 -32.18
N ILE A 431 -19.82 -1.79 -32.11
CA ILE A 431 -18.92 -2.53 -33.01
C ILE A 431 -19.42 -2.45 -34.45
N VAL A 432 -20.72 -2.60 -34.69
CA VAL A 432 -21.33 -2.45 -36.02
C VAL A 432 -21.10 -1.05 -36.56
N ASP A 433 -21.32 -0.02 -35.76
CA ASP A 433 -21.10 1.38 -36.16
C ASP A 433 -19.64 1.65 -36.52
N LEU A 434 -18.69 1.05 -35.79
CA LEU A 434 -17.27 1.14 -36.11
C LEU A 434 -16.91 0.45 -37.43
N TYR A 435 -17.53 -0.69 -37.76
CA TYR A 435 -17.31 -1.36 -39.05
C TYR A 435 -17.92 -0.61 -40.23
N ILE A 436 -19.02 0.11 -40.00
CA ILE A 436 -19.74 0.85 -41.05
C ILE A 436 -19.15 2.26 -41.28
N ALA A 437 -18.48 2.83 -40.28
CA ALA A 437 -17.93 4.18 -40.23
C ALA A 437 -17.34 4.72 -41.55
N ASP A 438 -17.97 5.77 -42.11
CA ASP A 438 -17.60 6.41 -43.39
C ASP A 438 -16.15 6.91 -43.45
N GLU A 439 -15.58 7.25 -42.30
CA GLU A 439 -14.23 7.79 -42.16
C GLU A 439 -13.14 6.73 -42.44
N TYR A 440 -13.50 5.44 -42.46
CA TYR A 440 -12.59 4.36 -42.84
C TYR A 440 -12.57 4.15 -44.36
N SER A 441 -11.60 4.77 -45.04
CA SER A 441 -11.48 4.74 -46.51
C SER A 441 -11.05 3.39 -47.10
N LYS A 442 -10.62 2.43 -46.27
CA LYS A 442 -10.21 1.08 -46.71
C LYS A 442 -11.29 0.02 -46.46
N SER A 443 -12.50 0.44 -46.09
CA SER A 443 -13.56 -0.48 -45.76
C SER A 443 -13.84 -1.45 -46.90
N SER A 444 -13.70 -2.74 -46.63
CA SER A 444 -13.89 -3.81 -47.63
C SER A 444 -15.17 -4.60 -47.36
N GLU A 445 -15.58 -5.41 -48.33
CA GLU A 445 -16.72 -6.34 -48.22
C GLU A 445 -16.62 -7.25 -46.99
N THR A 446 -15.41 -7.56 -46.54
CA THR A 446 -15.15 -8.41 -45.37
C THR A 446 -15.53 -7.75 -44.05
N GLU A 447 -15.44 -6.42 -43.94
CA GLU A 447 -15.79 -5.67 -42.72
C GLU A 447 -17.31 -5.51 -42.60
N PHE A 448 -17.98 -5.22 -43.72
CA PHE A 448 -19.44 -5.24 -43.78
C PHE A 448 -20.01 -6.64 -43.53
N ARG A 449 -19.30 -7.70 -43.95
CA ARG A 449 -19.66 -9.06 -43.60
C ARG A 449 -19.58 -9.31 -42.09
N LYS A 450 -18.50 -8.89 -41.43
CA LYS A 450 -18.36 -9.00 -39.97
C LYS A 450 -19.42 -8.20 -39.23
N ALA A 451 -19.83 -7.05 -39.76
CA ALA A 451 -20.97 -6.30 -39.23
C ALA A 451 -22.29 -7.10 -39.34
N LEU A 452 -22.50 -7.85 -40.43
CA LEU A 452 -23.66 -8.74 -40.57
C LEU A 452 -23.59 -9.95 -39.62
N GLU A 453 -22.41 -10.49 -39.32
CA GLU A 453 -22.24 -11.56 -38.32
C GLU A 453 -22.60 -11.10 -36.89
N LEU A 454 -22.51 -9.80 -36.61
CA LEU A 454 -22.89 -9.24 -35.31
C LEU A 454 -24.40 -9.13 -35.10
N LEU A 455 -25.22 -9.32 -36.16
CA LEU A 455 -26.67 -9.23 -36.07
C LEU A 455 -27.27 -10.25 -35.09
N ASP A 456 -26.63 -11.42 -34.93
CA ASP A 456 -27.05 -12.45 -33.98
C ASP A 456 -26.96 -11.99 -32.51
N PHE A 457 -26.27 -10.88 -32.24
CA PHE A 457 -26.01 -10.34 -30.91
C PHE A 457 -26.71 -9.00 -30.62
N VAL A 458 -27.48 -8.48 -31.58
CA VAL A 458 -28.18 -7.17 -31.47
C VAL A 458 -29.63 -7.39 -31.05
N GLU A 459 -30.20 -6.46 -30.27
CA GLU A 459 -31.60 -6.52 -29.81
C GLU A 459 -32.60 -6.40 -30.97
N ASP A 460 -32.33 -5.49 -31.93
CA ASP A 460 -33.13 -5.26 -33.14
C ASP A 460 -32.34 -5.57 -34.44
N PRO A 461 -32.20 -6.84 -34.84
CA PRO A 461 -31.41 -7.25 -36.00
C PRO A 461 -31.90 -6.68 -37.34
N ILE A 462 -33.20 -6.40 -37.46
CA ILE A 462 -33.81 -5.95 -38.73
C ILE A 462 -33.39 -4.51 -39.06
N GLU A 463 -33.42 -3.62 -38.07
CA GLU A 463 -33.03 -2.21 -38.25
C GLU A 463 -31.53 -2.09 -38.50
N VAL A 464 -30.72 -2.79 -37.70
CA VAL A 464 -29.26 -2.77 -37.85
C VAL A 464 -28.82 -3.41 -39.17
N ARG A 465 -29.49 -4.49 -39.61
CA ARG A 465 -29.26 -5.06 -40.95
C ARG A 465 -29.56 -4.05 -42.05
N HIS A 466 -30.68 -3.33 -41.95
CA HIS A 466 -31.03 -2.30 -42.93
C HIS A 466 -29.95 -1.20 -42.98
N LYS A 467 -29.51 -0.72 -41.80
CA LYS A 467 -28.45 0.27 -41.65
C LYS A 467 -27.13 -0.16 -42.30
N ILE A 468 -26.69 -1.40 -42.08
CA ILE A 468 -25.46 -1.96 -42.69
C ILE A 468 -25.56 -1.92 -44.23
N TRP A 469 -26.69 -2.37 -44.79
CA TRP A 469 -26.87 -2.40 -46.23
C TRP A 469 -27.01 -1.00 -46.85
N CYS A 470 -27.71 -0.07 -46.18
CA CYS A 470 -27.80 1.34 -46.60
C CYS A 470 -26.41 1.98 -46.64
N ALA A 471 -25.59 1.75 -45.62
CA ALA A 471 -24.23 2.27 -45.61
C ALA A 471 -23.33 1.61 -46.66
N ALA A 472 -23.53 0.32 -46.97
CA ALA A 472 -22.83 -0.33 -48.07
C ALA A 472 -23.15 0.33 -49.42
N ILE A 473 -24.41 0.69 -49.64
CA ILE A 473 -24.85 1.42 -50.84
C ILE A 473 -24.22 2.81 -50.91
N LEU A 474 -24.09 3.53 -49.80
CA LEU A 474 -23.50 4.88 -49.74
C LEU A 474 -22.01 4.90 -50.11
N ARG A 475 -21.29 3.78 -50.01
CA ARG A 475 -19.87 3.68 -50.41
C ARG A 475 -19.66 3.59 -51.91
N ASP A 476 -20.67 3.19 -52.66
CA ASP A 476 -20.60 3.03 -54.11
C ASP A 476 -20.97 4.34 -54.83
N ASN A 477 -20.29 4.62 -55.95
CA ASN A 477 -20.67 5.73 -56.83
C ASN A 477 -21.68 5.24 -57.87
N TRP A 478 -22.92 5.70 -57.75
CA TRP A 478 -24.05 5.29 -58.60
C TRP A 478 -24.28 6.20 -59.81
N GLU A 479 -23.54 7.31 -59.94
CA GLU A 479 -23.72 8.27 -61.03
C GLU A 479 -22.76 8.00 -62.21
N ASP A 480 -21.53 7.56 -61.92
CA ASP A 480 -20.46 7.31 -62.89
C ASP A 480 -20.41 5.84 -63.36
N TYR A 481 -21.44 5.37 -64.07
CA TYR A 481 -21.48 4.00 -64.60
C TYR A 481 -21.34 3.91 -66.13
N ASN A 482 -20.74 2.82 -66.62
CA ASN A 482 -20.59 2.61 -68.06
C ASN A 482 -21.94 2.17 -68.68
N ARG A 483 -22.59 3.09 -69.41
CA ARG A 483 -23.88 2.85 -70.08
C ARG A 483 -23.85 1.72 -71.12
N SER A 484 -22.66 1.34 -71.63
CA SER A 484 -22.53 0.25 -72.61
C SER A 484 -22.38 -1.14 -71.97
N ALA A 485 -21.95 -1.22 -70.71
CA ALA A 485 -21.76 -2.46 -69.96
C ALA A 485 -22.10 -2.25 -68.46
N PRO A 486 -23.38 -2.04 -68.11
CA PRO A 486 -23.79 -1.75 -66.73
C PRO A 486 -23.46 -2.91 -65.78
N LEU A 487 -23.53 -4.16 -66.25
CA LEU A 487 -23.26 -5.37 -65.46
C LEU A 487 -21.79 -5.50 -65.01
N ASP A 488 -20.83 -5.10 -65.85
CA ASP A 488 -19.40 -5.13 -65.49
C ASP A 488 -19.09 -4.08 -64.41
N THR A 489 -19.80 -2.95 -64.47
CA THR A 489 -19.68 -1.88 -63.47
C THR A 489 -20.32 -2.30 -62.13
N MET A 490 -21.41 -3.08 -62.18
CA MET A 490 -22.07 -3.63 -60.99
C MET A 490 -21.21 -4.65 -60.25
N GLN A 491 -20.50 -5.54 -60.94
CA GLN A 491 -19.57 -6.48 -60.30
C GLN A 491 -18.38 -5.77 -59.59
N GLY A 492 -18.13 -4.50 -59.93
CA GLY A 492 -17.11 -3.67 -59.30
C GLY A 492 -17.52 -3.01 -57.99
N MET A 493 -18.83 -2.90 -57.73
CA MET A 493 -19.42 -2.19 -56.59
C MET A 493 -19.38 -3.02 -55.30
N MET A 494 -19.15 -2.36 -54.18
CA MET A 494 -19.04 -2.98 -52.86
C MET A 494 -20.34 -3.68 -52.45
N PHE A 495 -21.50 -3.09 -52.74
CA PHE A 495 -22.80 -3.68 -52.46
C PHE A 495 -22.96 -5.06 -53.13
N PHE A 496 -22.64 -5.18 -54.42
CA PHE A 496 -22.81 -6.44 -55.16
C PHE A 496 -21.78 -7.49 -54.77
N ARG A 497 -20.54 -7.08 -54.50
CA ARG A 497 -19.52 -8.03 -54.02
C ARG A 497 -19.79 -8.52 -52.59
N LEU A 498 -20.37 -7.68 -51.73
CA LEU A 498 -20.86 -8.09 -50.42
C LEU A 498 -21.98 -9.14 -50.54
N ILE A 499 -22.88 -8.99 -51.52
CA ILE A 499 -23.93 -9.99 -51.82
C ILE A 499 -23.31 -11.29 -52.28
N ASP A 500 -22.35 -11.24 -53.22
CA ASP A 500 -21.65 -12.43 -53.71
C ASP A 500 -20.93 -13.17 -52.56
N LEU A 501 -20.27 -12.41 -51.67
CA LEU A 501 -19.57 -12.95 -50.51
C LEU A 501 -20.53 -13.56 -49.48
N CYS A 502 -21.66 -12.92 -49.19
CA CYS A 502 -22.68 -13.46 -48.29
C CYS A 502 -23.33 -14.72 -48.89
N TYR A 503 -23.58 -14.76 -50.20
CA TYR A 503 -24.14 -15.93 -50.88
C TYR A 503 -23.20 -17.14 -50.80
N ILE A 504 -21.89 -16.94 -50.95
CA ILE A 504 -20.89 -18.01 -50.86
C ILE A 504 -20.85 -18.62 -49.45
N LEU A 505 -21.09 -17.83 -48.40
CA LEU A 505 -20.97 -18.26 -47.01
C LEU A 505 -22.28 -18.77 -46.39
N ASP A 506 -23.40 -18.06 -46.60
CA ASP A 506 -24.68 -18.33 -45.93
C ASP A 506 -25.72 -19.02 -46.83
N GLY A 507 -25.48 -19.09 -48.14
CA GLY A 507 -26.40 -19.68 -49.09
C GLY A 507 -27.60 -18.79 -49.43
N GLU A 508 -28.77 -19.06 -48.86
CA GLU A 508 -30.06 -18.51 -49.32
C GLU A 508 -30.17 -16.98 -49.19
N LEU A 509 -30.44 -16.30 -50.32
CA LEU A 509 -30.55 -14.84 -50.44
C LEU A 509 -31.61 -14.20 -49.53
N GLU A 510 -32.70 -14.92 -49.24
CA GLU A 510 -33.81 -14.43 -48.41
C GLU A 510 -33.37 -14.19 -46.95
N ASN A 511 -32.35 -14.91 -46.47
CA ASN A 511 -31.90 -14.84 -45.09
C ASN A 511 -31.07 -13.59 -44.79
N PHE A 512 -30.42 -12.97 -45.79
CA PHE A 512 -29.49 -11.85 -45.57
C PHE A 512 -29.77 -10.57 -46.39
N LEU A 513 -30.48 -10.65 -47.53
CA LEU A 513 -30.79 -9.48 -48.37
C LEU A 513 -32.18 -8.88 -48.06
N PRO A 514 -32.29 -7.59 -47.69
CA PRO A 514 -33.58 -6.91 -47.55
C PRO A 514 -34.29 -6.70 -48.90
N PRO A 515 -35.62 -6.52 -48.93
CA PRO A 515 -36.35 -6.30 -50.18
C PRO A 515 -35.99 -4.94 -50.81
N VAL A 516 -35.97 -4.85 -52.15
CA VAL A 516 -35.68 -3.61 -52.90
C VAL A 516 -36.52 -2.43 -52.44
N GLU A 517 -37.79 -2.69 -52.12
CA GLU A 517 -38.74 -1.67 -51.68
C GLU A 517 -38.30 -1.01 -50.37
N SER A 518 -37.61 -1.75 -49.48
CA SER A 518 -37.09 -1.20 -48.23
C SER A 518 -36.03 -0.13 -48.49
N PHE A 519 -35.09 -0.37 -49.42
CA PHE A 519 -34.05 0.59 -49.80
C PHE A 519 -34.61 1.82 -50.52
N LEU A 520 -35.63 1.63 -51.36
CA LEU A 520 -36.31 2.74 -52.04
C LEU A 520 -37.16 3.61 -51.11
N SER A 521 -37.43 3.14 -49.89
CA SER A 521 -38.15 3.88 -48.84
C SER A 521 -37.26 4.40 -47.71
N ALA A 522 -35.96 4.09 -47.75
CA ALA A 522 -35.04 4.35 -46.66
C ALA A 522 -34.65 5.84 -46.59
N PRO A 523 -34.92 6.54 -45.48
CA PRO A 523 -34.52 7.95 -45.32
C PRO A 523 -33.00 8.14 -45.23
N GLU A 524 -32.26 7.08 -44.86
CA GLU A 524 -30.80 7.07 -44.68
C GLU A 524 -30.02 7.28 -45.98
N LEU A 525 -30.63 6.96 -47.12
CA LEU A 525 -30.03 7.09 -48.46
C LEU A 525 -30.17 8.51 -49.04
N GLY A 526 -30.93 9.40 -48.39
CA GLY A 526 -31.06 10.81 -48.78
C GLY A 526 -31.38 11.01 -50.28
N ASP A 527 -30.61 11.87 -50.94
CA ASP A 527 -30.81 12.28 -52.34
C ASP A 527 -30.61 11.13 -53.35
N LEU A 528 -29.96 10.01 -52.97
CA LEU A 528 -29.77 8.86 -53.85
C LEU A 528 -31.09 8.16 -54.19
N VAL A 529 -32.07 8.18 -53.29
CA VAL A 529 -33.39 7.57 -53.52
C VAL A 529 -34.12 8.23 -54.69
N GLU A 530 -33.90 9.52 -54.93
CA GLU A 530 -34.50 10.27 -56.03
C GLU A 530 -33.72 10.14 -57.36
N SER A 531 -32.50 9.59 -57.33
CA SER A 531 -31.66 9.42 -58.51
C SER A 531 -32.18 8.31 -59.44
N LYS A 532 -32.52 8.68 -60.68
CA LYS A 532 -32.97 7.74 -61.71
C LYS A 532 -31.92 6.69 -62.06
N SER A 533 -30.64 7.02 -61.94
CA SER A 533 -29.52 6.11 -62.18
C SER A 533 -29.46 5.00 -61.13
N PHE A 534 -29.59 5.39 -59.86
CA PHE A 534 -29.61 4.46 -58.73
C PHE A 534 -30.82 3.51 -58.79
N GLN A 535 -32.03 4.05 -59.01
CA GLN A 535 -33.25 3.22 -59.12
C GLN A 535 -33.18 2.21 -60.28
N TYR A 536 -32.54 2.58 -61.39
CA TYR A 536 -32.35 1.68 -62.53
C TYR A 536 -31.33 0.57 -62.20
N LEU A 537 -30.17 0.94 -61.64
CA LEU A 537 -29.10 -0.01 -61.33
C LEU A 537 -29.50 -0.98 -60.19
N ILE A 538 -30.13 -0.51 -59.11
CA ILE A 538 -30.58 -1.43 -58.05
C ILE A 538 -31.62 -2.42 -58.58
N LYS A 539 -32.62 -1.97 -59.37
CA LYS A 539 -33.64 -2.88 -59.91
C LYS A 539 -33.04 -3.91 -60.86
N LEU A 540 -32.17 -3.46 -61.77
CA LEU A 540 -31.45 -4.34 -62.69
C LEU A 540 -30.53 -5.33 -61.94
N GLY A 541 -29.89 -4.87 -60.87
CA GLY A 541 -29.02 -5.68 -60.03
C GLY A 541 -29.79 -6.77 -59.29
N TYR A 542 -30.92 -6.45 -58.68
CA TYR A 542 -31.78 -7.44 -58.04
C TYR A 542 -32.36 -8.45 -59.04
N GLU A 543 -32.80 -8.01 -60.22
CA GLU A 543 -33.23 -8.91 -61.29
C GLU A 543 -32.09 -9.87 -61.70
N HIS A 544 -30.87 -9.35 -61.87
CA HIS A 544 -29.71 -10.17 -62.24
C HIS A 544 -29.30 -11.15 -61.14
N ILE A 545 -29.33 -10.74 -59.87
CA ILE A 545 -29.08 -11.60 -58.70
C ILE A 545 -30.14 -12.71 -58.65
N TYR A 546 -31.42 -12.36 -58.71
CA TYR A 546 -32.49 -13.36 -58.70
C TYR A 546 -32.37 -14.33 -59.87
N ASP A 547 -32.04 -13.87 -61.08
CA ASP A 547 -31.89 -14.72 -62.26
C ASP A 547 -30.62 -15.60 -62.24
N SER A 548 -29.51 -15.09 -61.68
CA SER A 548 -28.23 -15.80 -61.59
C SER A 548 -28.25 -16.87 -60.51
N TYR A 549 -28.95 -16.62 -59.40
CA TYR A 549 -29.00 -17.53 -58.26
C TYR A 549 -30.25 -18.44 -58.24
N LYS A 550 -31.33 -18.14 -58.97
CA LYS A 550 -32.42 -19.12 -59.22
C LYS A 550 -32.03 -20.24 -60.18
N LYS A 551 -30.98 -20.06 -60.99
CA LYS A 551 -30.62 -20.98 -62.08
C LYS A 551 -29.70 -22.14 -61.68
N LYS A 552 -29.56 -22.45 -60.39
CA LYS A 552 -28.86 -23.65 -59.93
C LYS A 552 -29.70 -24.49 -58.99
#